data_AF-S2JKQ7-F1
#
_entry.id   AF-S2JKQ7-F1
#
_cell.length_a   1.000
_cell.length_b   1.000
_cell.length_c   1.000
_cell.angle_alpha   90.00
_cell.angle_beta   90.00
_cell.angle_gamma   90.00
#
_symmetry.space_group_name_H-M   'P 1'
#
loop_
_entity.id
_entity.type
_entity.pdbx_description
1 polymer ?
#
loop_
_entity_poly.entity_id
_entity_poly.type
_entity_poly.pdbx_seq_one_letter_code
_entity_poly.pdbx_strand_id
1 'polypeptide(L)'
;MNNSRILDIRYPKNNTIGLLVHNDYASAAIIDGKSKLPSSKLIPVFDPCATTLLRDPKYANNTDSSFLQTETVCIHQNCLTRIVKRIHNQHVQLSVA
;
A
#
# COMPACT_ATOMS: atom_id res chain seq x y z
N MET A 1 -3.43 23.22 5.56
CA MET A 1 -2.85 22.26 4.61
C MET A 1 -2.81 20.90 5.29
N ASN A 2 -3.74 19.98 4.98
CA ASN A 2 -3.77 18.66 5.63
C ASN A 2 -3.19 17.62 4.68
N ASN A 3 -1.87 17.64 4.52
CA ASN A 3 -1.13 16.63 3.73
C ASN A 3 -1.02 15.26 4.45
N SER A 4 -1.62 15.11 5.64
CA SER A 4 -1.47 13.94 6.53
C SER A 4 -2.50 12.81 6.30
N ARG A 5 -3.25 12.81 5.19
CA ARG A 5 -4.36 11.85 4.98
C ARG A 5 -3.91 10.51 4.40
N ILE A 6 -2.89 10.54 3.54
CA ILE A 6 -2.32 9.36 2.89
C ILE A 6 -1.06 8.98 3.67
N LEU A 7 -1.10 7.80 4.29
CA LEU A 7 -0.02 7.25 5.08
C LEU A 7 1.01 6.55 4.21
N ASP A 8 0.60 5.99 3.06
CA ASP A 8 1.48 5.33 2.10
C ASP A 8 0.83 5.17 0.72
N ILE A 9 1.64 5.10 -0.33
CA ILE A 9 1.21 4.80 -1.71
C ILE A 9 2.02 3.60 -2.20
N ARG A 10 1.33 2.55 -2.65
CA ARG A 10 1.93 1.30 -3.13
C ARG A 10 1.38 0.92 -4.50
N TYR A 11 2.15 0.13 -5.23
CA TYR A 11 1.78 -0.37 -6.56
C TYR A 11 1.82 -1.91 -6.54
N PRO A 12 0.80 -2.56 -5.94
CA PRO A 12 0.79 -4.01 -5.73
C PRO A 12 0.70 -4.81 -7.03
N LYS A 13 0.19 -4.20 -8.11
CA LYS A 13 0.06 -4.79 -9.45
C LYS A 13 0.09 -3.68 -10.49
N ASN A 14 0.48 -4.00 -11.71
CA ASN A 14 0.38 -3.09 -12.85
C ASN A 14 -1.03 -2.49 -12.92
N ASN A 15 -1.10 -1.18 -13.12
CA ASN A 15 -2.34 -0.40 -13.19
C ASN A 15 -3.20 -0.45 -11.92
N THR A 16 -2.64 -0.85 -10.78
CA THR A 16 -3.30 -0.83 -9.47
C THR A 16 -2.53 0.06 -8.52
N ILE A 17 -3.21 1.04 -7.93
CA ILE A 17 -2.67 1.93 -6.90
C ILE A 17 -3.33 1.56 -5.58
N GLY A 18 -2.52 1.13 -4.61
CA GLY A 18 -2.94 0.91 -3.24
C GLY A 18 -2.63 2.16 -2.41
N LEU A 19 -3.66 2.78 -1.84
CA LEU A 19 -3.51 3.89 -0.93
C LEU A 19 -3.73 3.38 0.50
N LEU A 20 -2.74 3.58 1.37
CA LEU A 20 -2.95 3.45 2.80
C LEU A 20 -3.33 4.84 3.34
N VAL A 21 -4.47 4.93 4.00
CA VAL A 21 -5.04 6.20 4.46
C VAL A 21 -5.51 6.04 5.90
N HIS A 22 -5.59 7.14 6.64
CA HIS A 22 -6.25 7.13 7.94
C HIS A 22 -7.75 6.86 7.76
N ASN A 23 -8.35 6.08 8.67
CA ASN A 23 -9.74 5.64 8.54
C ASN A 23 -10.72 6.81 8.39
N ASP A 24 -10.54 7.88 9.15
CA ASP A 24 -11.36 9.10 9.08
C ASP A 24 -11.35 9.78 7.70
N TYR A 25 -10.34 9.50 6.87
CA TYR A 25 -10.19 10.06 5.54
C TYR A 25 -10.45 9.06 4.40
N ALA A 26 -10.87 7.82 4.70
CA ALA A 26 -11.07 6.79 3.68
C ALA A 26 -12.08 7.21 2.60
N SER A 27 -13.24 7.72 3.01
CA SER A 27 -14.28 8.18 2.07
C SER A 27 -13.80 9.35 1.21
N ALA A 28 -13.10 10.31 1.82
CA ALA A 28 -12.54 11.46 1.10
C ALA A 28 -11.46 11.03 0.10
N ALA A 29 -10.58 10.11 0.49
CA ALA A 29 -9.53 9.59 -0.39
C ALA A 29 -10.11 8.85 -1.62
N ILE A 30 -11.23 8.14 -1.45
CA ILE A 30 -11.94 7.50 -2.56
C ILE A 30 -12.53 8.55 -3.50
N ILE A 31 -13.18 9.59 -2.96
CA ILE A 31 -13.78 10.67 -3.75
C ILE A 31 -12.69 11.45 -4.52
N ASP A 32 -11.63 11.87 -3.84
CA ASP A 32 -10.51 12.60 -4.41
C ASP A 32 -9.74 11.75 -5.43
N GLY A 33 -9.58 10.45 -5.16
CA GLY A 33 -8.97 9.50 -6.09
C GLY A 33 -9.79 9.37 -7.37
N LYS A 34 -11.11 9.23 -7.26
CA LYS A 34 -12.02 9.16 -8.42
C LYS A 34 -12.08 10.46 -9.21
N SER A 35 -12.02 11.62 -8.57
CA SER A 35 -12.04 12.90 -9.30
C SER A 35 -10.78 13.11 -10.12
N LYS A 36 -9.61 12.72 -9.59
CA LYS A 36 -8.32 12.80 -10.29
C LYS A 36 -8.12 11.72 -11.34
N LEU A 37 -8.69 10.53 -11.11
CA LEU A 37 -8.62 9.37 -12.00
C LEU A 37 -10.03 8.88 -12.33
N PRO A 38 -10.79 9.61 -13.17
CA PRO A 38 -12.20 9.32 -13.44
C PRO A 38 -12.44 7.94 -14.06
N SER A 39 -11.47 7.42 -14.81
CA SER A 39 -11.53 6.07 -15.42
C SER A 39 -11.12 4.94 -14.46
N SER A 40 -10.68 5.26 -13.24
CA SER A 40 -10.25 4.24 -12.28
C SER A 40 -11.44 3.49 -11.68
N LYS A 41 -11.25 2.20 -11.42
CA LYS A 41 -12.21 1.35 -10.72
C LYS A 41 -11.75 1.16 -9.28
N LEU A 42 -12.66 1.42 -8.33
CA LEU A 42 -12.41 1.09 -6.93
C LEU A 42 -12.40 -0.44 -6.79
N ILE A 43 -11.38 -0.97 -6.13
CA ILE A 43 -11.33 -2.38 -5.73
C ILE A 43 -11.86 -2.45 -4.29
N PRO A 44 -13.09 -2.94 -4.08
CA PRO A 44 -13.74 -2.87 -2.76
C PRO A 44 -13.12 -3.85 -1.76
N VAL A 45 -12.53 -4.94 -2.23
CA VAL A 45 -11.88 -5.97 -1.41
C VAL A 45 -10.43 -6.08 -1.86
N PHE A 46 -9.52 -5.56 -1.04
CA PHE A 46 -8.09 -5.65 -1.24
C PHE A 46 -7.45 -6.22 0.01
N ASP A 47 -6.87 -7.41 -0.10
CA ASP A 47 -6.08 -8.02 0.95
C ASP A 47 -4.59 -7.74 0.70
N PRO A 48 -3.92 -6.91 1.52
CA PRO A 48 -2.50 -6.63 1.37
C PRO A 48 -1.59 -7.84 1.66
N CYS A 49 -2.13 -8.91 2.25
CA CYS A 49 -1.41 -10.13 2.60
C CYS A 49 -1.65 -11.28 1.60
N ALA A 50 -2.40 -11.04 0.51
CA ALA A 50 -2.66 -12.06 -0.49
C ALA A 50 -1.37 -12.48 -1.22
N THR A 51 -1.09 -13.79 -1.29
CA THR A 51 0.11 -14.35 -1.95
C THR A 51 0.23 -13.97 -3.43
N THR A 52 -0.90 -13.70 -4.09
CA THR A 52 -0.95 -13.21 -5.48
C THR A 52 -0.28 -11.83 -5.68
N LEU A 53 0.01 -11.12 -4.60
CA LEU A 53 0.75 -9.86 -4.60
C LEU A 53 2.28 -10.05 -4.54
N LEU A 54 2.78 -11.26 -4.26
CA LEU A 54 4.22 -11.59 -4.35
C LEU A 54 4.63 -11.74 -5.81
N ARG A 55 5.00 -10.62 -6.43
CA ARG A 55 5.43 -10.58 -7.84
C ARG A 55 6.95 -10.55 -8.03
N ASP A 56 7.71 -10.54 -6.94
CA ASP A 56 9.17 -10.58 -7.03
C ASP A 56 9.60 -11.91 -7.67
N PRO A 57 10.43 -11.89 -8.73
CA PRO A 57 10.93 -13.10 -9.39
C PRO A 57 11.52 -14.13 -8.44
N LYS A 58 12.05 -13.72 -7.28
CA LYS A 58 12.57 -14.65 -6.26
C LYS A 58 11.51 -15.62 -5.70
N TYR A 59 10.23 -15.29 -5.81
CA TYR A 59 9.12 -16.14 -5.37
C TYR A 59 8.42 -16.89 -6.51
N ALA A 60 8.77 -16.61 -7.78
CA ALA A 60 8.01 -17.09 -8.95
C ALA A 60 7.95 -18.62 -9.07
N ASN A 61 8.99 -19.32 -8.60
CA ASN A 61 9.10 -20.77 -8.66
C ASN A 61 8.75 -21.47 -7.34
N ASN A 62 8.33 -20.72 -6.32
CA ASN A 62 8.02 -21.28 -5.02
C ASN A 62 6.55 -21.75 -4.99
N THR A 63 6.34 -23.00 -4.62
CA THR A 63 5.00 -23.63 -4.54
C THR A 63 4.54 -23.88 -3.11
N ASP A 64 5.40 -23.60 -2.12
CA ASP A 64 5.06 -23.72 -0.70
C ASP A 64 4.13 -22.56 -0.30
N SER A 65 2.84 -22.86 -0.23
CA SER A 65 1.80 -21.89 0.11
C SER A 65 1.96 -21.32 1.52
N SER A 66 2.45 -22.11 2.48
CA SER A 66 2.66 -21.67 3.86
C SER A 66 3.82 -20.67 3.95
N PHE A 67 4.91 -20.96 3.24
CA PHE A 67 6.02 -20.04 3.11
C PHE A 67 5.58 -18.72 2.45
N LEU A 68 4.90 -18.79 1.30
CA LEU A 68 4.44 -17.61 0.58
C LEU A 68 3.48 -16.74 1.43
N GLN A 69 2.60 -17.38 2.21
CA GLN A 69 1.69 -16.68 3.10
C GLN A 69 2.40 -16.00 4.28
N THR A 70 3.43 -16.66 4.83
CA THR A 70 4.25 -16.07 5.89
C THR A 70 5.01 -14.86 5.36
N GLU A 71 5.54 -14.98 4.15
CA GLU A 71 6.35 -13.94 3.53
C GLU A 71 5.53 -12.70 3.16
N THR A 72 4.29 -12.84 2.64
CA THR A 72 3.41 -11.68 2.40
C THR A 72 3.11 -10.92 3.69
N VAL A 73 2.80 -11.64 4.76
CA VAL A 73 2.51 -11.05 6.06
C VAL A 73 3.74 -10.32 6.59
N CYS A 74 4.92 -10.93 6.51
CA CYS A 74 6.18 -10.32 6.93
C CYS A 74 6.47 -9.02 6.16
N ILE A 75 6.34 -9.05 4.84
CA ILE A 75 6.53 -7.85 3.98
C ILE A 75 5.53 -6.76 4.38
N HIS A 76 4.25 -7.11 4.55
CA HIS A 76 3.24 -6.12 4.91
C HIS A 76 3.49 -5.51 6.29
N GLN A 77 3.83 -6.32 7.30
CA GLN A 77 4.19 -5.85 8.65
C GLN A 77 5.42 -4.94 8.65
N ASN A 78 6.44 -5.28 7.85
CA ASN A 78 7.61 -4.44 7.66
C ASN A 78 7.24 -3.08 7.04
N CYS A 79 6.34 -3.05 6.06
CA CYS A 79 5.82 -1.80 5.51
C CYS A 79 5.12 -0.96 6.59
N LEU A 80 4.18 -1.55 7.34
CA LEU A 80 3.48 -0.84 8.42
C LEU A 80 4.45 -0.30 9.48
N THR A 81 5.45 -1.09 9.87
CA THR A 81 6.49 -0.68 10.82
C THR A 81 7.27 0.53 10.30
N ARG A 82 7.66 0.54 9.02
CA ARG A 82 8.35 1.69 8.40
C ARG A 82 7.48 2.95 8.41
N ILE A 83 6.18 2.80 8.14
CA ILE A 83 5.22 3.91 8.15
C ILE A 83 5.07 4.48 9.56
N VAL A 84 4.88 3.63 10.57
CA VAL A 84 4.80 4.07 11.98
C VAL A 84 6.07 4.80 12.39
N LYS A 85 7.25 4.27 12.07
CA LYS A 85 8.53 4.95 12.33
C LYS A 85 8.63 6.30 11.62
N ARG A 86 8.16 6.42 10.37
CA ARG A 86 8.13 7.67 9.62
C ARG A 86 7.20 8.71 10.24
N ILE A 87 6.02 8.30 10.70
CA ILE A 87 5.06 9.20 11.34
C ILE A 87 5.57 9.68 12.70
N HIS A 88 6.26 8.80 13.44
CA HIS A 88 6.76 9.11 14.77
C HIS A 88 8.09 9.91 14.75
N ASN A 89 8.91 9.77 13.71
CA ASN A 89 10.13 10.57 13.54
C ASN A 89 9.81 11.88 12.78
N GLN A 90 9.76 12.99 13.51
CA GLN A 90 9.34 14.30 12.99
C GLN A 90 10.31 14.97 11.98
N HIS A 91 11.48 14.39 11.72
CA HIS A 91 12.46 14.93 10.76
C HIS A 91 12.38 14.19 9.42
N VAL A 92 11.39 14.54 8.58
CA VAL A 92 11.35 14.06 7.18
C VAL A 92 11.79 15.20 6.27
N GLN A 93 12.90 15.01 5.56
CA GLN A 93 13.30 15.87 4.45
C GLN A 93 12.72 15.33 3.15
N LEU A 94 12.16 16.22 2.33
CA LEU A 94 11.65 15.91 0.99
C LEU A 94 12.65 16.39 -0.04
N SER A 95 13.01 15.51 -0.98
CA SER A 95 13.79 15.85 -2.17
C SER A 95 12.98 15.40 -3.38
N VAL A 96 12.88 16.28 -4.37
CA VAL A 96 12.23 16.04 -5.67
C VAL A 96 13.25 16.43 -6.74
N ALA A 97 13.39 15.61 -7.77
CA ALA A 97 14.21 15.87 -8.95
C ALA A 97 13.38 16.59 -10.02
#